data_AF-A0A1X9MBQ9-F1
#
_entry.id   AF-A0A1X9MBQ9-F1
#
_cell.length_a   1.000
_cell.length_b   1.000
_cell.length_c   1.000
_cell.angle_alpha   90.00
_cell.angle_beta   90.00
_cell.angle_gamma   90.00
#
_symmetry.space_group_name_H-M   'P 1'
#
loop_
_entity.id
_entity.type
_entity.pdbx_description
1 polymer ?
#
loop_
_entity_poly.entity_id
_entity_poly.type
_entity_poly.pdbx_seq_one_letter_code
_entity_poly.pdbx_strand_id
1 'polypeptide(L)'
;MRQKQKQVRKKITNVFNSNSIINKGILLVCIALSVVVIYNVVQSEVFFRSFVVLFLIGATYYLNRKINQLKGIPQQEQNLVVEEKIEDQQTQIFEKTVTEKEQQLEKIDLDRTQMLEELFTKAELNDLEKQTYRERIKQKESERSDLVQDLLIVKGKLQQAVLETKKYFVKADPMKEIAASIESDKLEHANMASLNKEVQLVISSSLSEQTVQALLKGNYVDEEYNLTRSGYKALVKTLQNK
;
A
#
# COMPACT_ATOMS: atom_id res chain seq x y z
N MET A 1 -8.08 -15.12 -30.38
CA MET A 1 -8.19 -15.43 -28.93
C MET A 1 -9.52 -15.05 -28.26
N ARG A 2 -10.33 -14.12 -28.79
CA ARG A 2 -11.62 -13.69 -28.17
C ARG A 2 -12.76 -14.73 -28.18
N GLN A 3 -12.71 -15.73 -29.06
CA GLN A 3 -13.78 -16.74 -29.15
C GLN A 3 -13.66 -17.85 -28.08
N LYS A 4 -12.44 -18.22 -27.67
CA LYS A 4 -12.22 -19.25 -26.63
C LYS A 4 -12.72 -18.78 -25.24
N GLN A 5 -12.58 -17.49 -24.91
CA GLN A 5 -13.09 -16.95 -23.65
C GLN A 5 -14.63 -16.89 -23.57
N LYS A 6 -15.32 -16.69 -24.71
CA LYS A 6 -16.80 -16.73 -24.76
C LYS A 6 -17.34 -18.14 -24.54
N GLN A 7 -16.63 -19.18 -25.00
CA GLN A 7 -17.04 -20.58 -24.79
C GLN A 7 -16.85 -21.03 -23.34
N VAL A 8 -15.78 -20.61 -22.67
CA VAL A 8 -15.56 -20.93 -21.24
C VAL A 8 -16.62 -20.24 -20.36
N ARG A 9 -16.96 -18.98 -20.63
CA ARG A 9 -18.03 -18.29 -19.90
C ARG A 9 -19.40 -18.94 -20.10
N LYS A 10 -19.73 -19.38 -21.33
CA LYS A 10 -20.98 -20.12 -21.60
C LYS A 10 -21.05 -21.48 -20.91
N LYS A 11 -19.93 -22.19 -20.75
CA LYS A 11 -19.91 -23.46 -20.00
C LYS A 11 -20.14 -23.25 -18.51
N ILE A 12 -19.61 -22.18 -17.92
CA ILE A 12 -19.82 -21.88 -16.49
C ILE A 12 -21.27 -21.45 -16.23
N THR A 13 -21.89 -20.67 -17.12
CA THR A 13 -23.30 -20.27 -16.96
C THR A 13 -24.28 -21.42 -17.19
N ASN A 14 -23.94 -22.42 -18.00
CA ASN A 14 -24.82 -23.57 -18.24
C ASN A 14 -24.80 -24.62 -17.10
N VAL A 15 -23.80 -24.62 -16.23
CA VAL A 15 -23.83 -25.44 -15.00
C VAL A 15 -24.78 -24.84 -13.96
N PHE A 16 -24.91 -23.51 -13.93
CA PHE A 16 -25.76 -22.81 -12.96
C PHE A 16 -27.23 -22.66 -13.37
N ASN A 17 -27.57 -22.80 -14.66
CA ASN A 17 -28.93 -22.55 -15.16
C ASN A 17 -29.70 -23.80 -15.63
N SER A 18 -29.23 -24.99 -15.27
CA SER A 18 -30.02 -26.21 -15.39
C SER A 18 -31.00 -26.28 -14.22
N ASN A 19 -32.27 -25.98 -14.47
CA ASN A 19 -33.40 -26.15 -13.54
C ASN A 19 -33.69 -27.64 -13.22
N SER A 20 -32.68 -28.50 -13.28
CA SER A 20 -32.79 -29.90 -12.85
C SER A 20 -32.67 -29.97 -11.34
N ILE A 21 -33.67 -30.57 -10.69
CA ILE A 21 -33.72 -30.84 -9.24
C ILE A 21 -32.45 -31.56 -8.77
N ILE A 22 -31.84 -32.35 -9.65
CA ILE A 22 -30.58 -33.07 -9.44
C ILE A 22 -29.41 -32.10 -9.20
N ASN A 23 -29.32 -30.98 -9.93
CA ASN A 23 -28.25 -29.99 -9.74
C ASN A 23 -28.42 -29.19 -8.45
N LYS A 24 -29.68 -28.90 -8.05
CA LYS A 24 -29.97 -28.29 -6.75
C LYS A 24 -29.62 -29.24 -5.61
N GLY A 25 -29.90 -30.54 -5.77
CA GLY A 25 -29.49 -31.59 -4.83
C GLY A 25 -27.97 -31.69 -4.69
N ILE A 26 -27.23 -31.74 -5.80
CA ILE A 26 -25.76 -31.76 -5.79
C ILE A 26 -25.19 -30.49 -5.14
N LEU A 27 -25.76 -29.31 -5.44
CA LEU A 27 -25.33 -28.05 -4.85
C LEU A 27 -25.57 -28.01 -3.33
N LEU A 28 -26.72 -28.51 -2.86
CA LEU A 28 -27.01 -28.64 -1.43
C LEU A 28 -26.07 -29.64 -0.75
N VAL A 29 -25.75 -30.77 -1.39
CA VAL A 29 -24.79 -31.76 -0.88
C VAL A 29 -23.38 -31.16 -0.82
N CYS A 30 -22.97 -30.39 -1.82
CA CYS A 30 -21.68 -29.67 -1.81
C CYS A 30 -21.63 -28.61 -0.71
N ILE A 31 -22.70 -27.85 -0.47
CA ILE A 31 -22.77 -26.88 0.63
C ILE A 31 -22.70 -27.61 1.97
N ALA A 32 -23.46 -28.70 2.15
CA ALA A 32 -23.43 -29.49 3.39
C ALA A 32 -22.05 -30.09 3.65
N LEU A 33 -21.40 -30.66 2.62
CA LEU A 33 -20.01 -31.13 2.69
C LEU A 33 -19.04 -30.00 3.05
N SER A 34 -19.22 -28.81 2.47
CA SER A 34 -18.41 -27.64 2.78
C SER A 34 -18.55 -27.25 4.25
N VAL A 35 -19.78 -27.24 4.79
CA VAL A 35 -20.05 -26.92 6.20
C VAL A 35 -19.44 -27.98 7.14
N VAL A 36 -19.55 -29.27 6.80
CA VAL A 36 -18.95 -30.36 7.59
C VAL A 36 -17.42 -30.29 7.56
N VAL A 37 -16.83 -29.97 6.42
CA VAL A 37 -15.38 -29.77 6.28
C VAL A 37 -14.94 -28.55 7.10
N ILE A 38 -15.66 -27.43 7.02
CA ILE A 38 -15.37 -26.23 7.83
C ILE A 38 -15.47 -26.55 9.32
N TYR A 39 -16.50 -27.29 9.75
CA TYR A 39 -16.68 -27.71 11.14
C TYR A 39 -15.51 -28.58 11.64
N ASN A 40 -15.07 -29.55 10.83
CA ASN A 40 -13.91 -30.40 11.16
C ASN A 40 -12.59 -29.61 11.16
N VAL A 41 -12.45 -28.64 10.27
CA VAL A 41 -11.28 -27.74 10.22
C VAL A 41 -11.22 -26.88 11.49
N VAL A 42 -12.36 -26.42 12.03
CA VAL A 42 -12.40 -25.64 13.28
C VAL A 42 -12.04 -26.47 14.50
N GLN A 43 -12.43 -27.75 14.54
CA GLN A 43 -12.18 -28.60 15.71
C GLN A 43 -10.72 -29.08 15.82
N SER A 44 -9.98 -29.11 14.70
CA SER A 44 -8.58 -29.53 14.66
C SER A 44 -7.66 -28.36 14.31
N GLU A 45 -6.85 -27.93 15.30
CA GLU A 45 -5.88 -26.84 15.11
C GLU A 45 -4.95 -27.06 13.92
N VAL A 46 -4.56 -28.31 13.64
CA VAL A 46 -3.64 -28.64 12.54
C VAL A 46 -4.28 -28.34 11.20
N PHE A 47 -5.53 -28.77 10.98
CA PHE A 47 -6.24 -28.53 9.73
C PHE A 47 -6.59 -27.06 9.53
N PHE A 48 -6.94 -26.35 10.60
CA PHE A 48 -7.14 -24.89 10.54
C PHE A 48 -5.87 -24.17 10.11
N ARG A 49 -4.72 -24.48 10.73
CA ARG A 49 -3.43 -23.88 10.38
C ARG A 49 -3.06 -24.18 8.92
N SER A 50 -3.24 -25.42 8.46
CA SER A 50 -2.99 -25.77 7.05
C SER A 50 -3.91 -25.03 6.08
N PHE A 51 -5.21 -24.89 6.41
CA PHE A 51 -6.16 -24.13 5.61
C PHE A 51 -5.78 -22.65 5.52
N VAL A 52 -5.43 -22.03 6.65
CA VAL A 52 -4.99 -20.62 6.70
C VAL A 52 -3.71 -20.43 5.89
N VAL A 53 -2.74 -21.34 5.98
CA VAL A 53 -1.50 -21.26 5.19
C VAL A 53 -1.79 -21.37 3.69
N LEU A 54 -2.63 -22.32 3.27
CA LEU A 54 -3.04 -22.45 1.86
C LEU A 54 -3.82 -21.23 1.37
N PHE A 55 -4.70 -20.68 2.21
CA PHE A 55 -5.43 -19.45 1.92
C PHE A 55 -4.49 -18.26 1.77
N LEU A 56 -3.50 -18.09 2.66
CA LEU A 56 -2.51 -17.02 2.59
C LEU A 56 -1.64 -17.13 1.34
N ILE A 57 -1.20 -18.34 0.97
CA ILE A 57 -0.45 -18.59 -0.27
C ILE A 57 -1.31 -18.24 -1.49
N GLY A 58 -2.58 -18.67 -1.50
CA GLY A 58 -3.52 -18.36 -2.57
C GLY A 58 -3.81 -16.85 -2.68
N ALA A 59 -4.00 -16.18 -1.55
CA ALA A 59 -4.25 -14.75 -1.47
C ALA A 59 -3.03 -13.93 -1.91
N THR A 60 -1.82 -14.29 -1.47
CA THR A 60 -0.59 -13.64 -1.93
C THR A 60 -0.39 -13.85 -3.43
N TYR A 61 -0.61 -15.05 -3.96
CA TYR A 61 -0.54 -15.29 -5.41
C TYR A 61 -1.57 -14.44 -6.19
N TYR A 62 -2.81 -14.39 -5.71
CA TYR A 62 -3.87 -13.59 -6.33
C TYR A 62 -3.57 -12.09 -6.32
N LEU A 63 -3.12 -11.55 -5.17
CA LEU A 63 -2.74 -10.15 -5.02
C LEU A 63 -1.55 -9.80 -5.89
N ASN A 64 -0.52 -10.65 -5.92
CA ASN A 64 0.69 -10.41 -6.73
C ASN A 64 0.35 -10.41 -8.23
N ARG A 65 -0.53 -11.30 -8.67
CA ARG A 65 -1.06 -11.30 -10.04
C ARG A 65 -1.83 -10.02 -10.36
N LYS A 66 -2.64 -9.51 -9.42
CA LYS A 66 -3.43 -8.28 -9.61
C LYS A 66 -2.54 -7.03 -9.60
N ILE A 67 -1.50 -7.00 -8.78
CA ILE A 67 -0.50 -5.92 -8.75
C ILE A 67 0.32 -5.91 -10.04
N ASN A 68 0.72 -7.08 -10.55
CA ASN A 68 1.45 -7.16 -11.83
C ASN A 68 0.60 -6.70 -13.02
N GLN A 69 -0.73 -6.77 -12.93
CA GLN A 69 -1.62 -6.19 -13.95
C GLN A 69 -1.68 -4.65 -13.88
N LEU A 70 -1.34 -4.06 -12.73
CA LEU A 70 -1.30 -2.60 -12.52
C LEU A 70 0.10 -2.01 -12.73
N LYS A 71 1.16 -2.82 -12.56
CA LYS A 71 2.57 -2.45 -12.85
C LYS A 71 2.91 -2.38 -14.35
N GLY A 72 1.96 -2.65 -15.25
CA GLY A 72 2.13 -2.45 -16.70
C GLY A 72 2.12 -0.97 -17.14
N ILE A 73 2.05 -0.03 -16.20
CA ILE A 73 2.21 1.40 -16.43
C ILE A 73 3.68 1.73 -16.10
N PRO A 74 4.48 2.21 -17.06
CA PRO A 74 5.89 2.50 -16.81
C PRO A 74 6.02 3.59 -15.74
N GLN A 75 6.73 3.27 -14.65
CA GLN A 75 7.17 4.24 -13.66
C GLN A 75 8.25 5.10 -14.30
N GLN A 76 7.98 6.38 -14.51
CA GLN A 76 9.03 7.36 -14.80
C GLN A 76 9.90 7.52 -13.55
N GLU A 77 11.17 7.18 -13.68
CA GLU A 77 12.24 7.52 -12.74
C GLU A 77 12.34 9.05 -12.66
N GLN A 78 11.94 9.62 -11.52
CA GLN A 78 12.30 10.98 -11.17
C GLN A 78 13.70 10.95 -10.55
N ASN A 79 14.69 11.29 -11.36
CA ASN A 79 16.02 11.68 -10.89
C ASN A 79 15.88 12.93 -10.01
N LEU A 80 16.13 12.77 -8.71
CA LEU A 80 16.32 13.87 -7.76
C LEU A 80 17.78 14.29 -7.82
N VAL A 81 18.07 15.36 -8.56
CA VAL A 81 19.23 16.22 -8.31
C VAL A 81 18.68 17.46 -7.64
N VAL A 82 18.90 17.56 -6.32
CA VAL A 82 18.67 18.76 -5.54
C VAL A 82 19.95 19.02 -4.77
N GLU A 83 20.67 20.05 -5.18
CA GLU A 83 21.70 20.66 -4.35
C GLU A 83 21.54 22.18 -4.41
N GLU A 84 21.29 22.74 -3.22
CA GLU A 84 21.46 24.13 -2.80
C GLU A 84 20.84 25.27 -3.65
N LYS A 85 19.52 25.47 -3.53
CA LYS A 85 18.92 26.83 -3.53
C LYS A 85 17.49 26.93 -2.99
N ILE A 86 17.12 26.00 -2.12
CA ILE A 86 15.73 25.83 -1.65
C ILE A 86 15.59 26.48 -0.28
N GLU A 87 15.28 27.76 -0.25
CA GLU A 87 14.57 28.31 0.91
C GLU A 87 13.60 29.42 0.48
N ASP A 88 13.96 30.25 -0.51
CA ASP A 88 13.10 31.36 -0.95
C ASP A 88 12.17 31.07 -2.15
N GLN A 89 12.37 29.98 -2.89
CA GLN A 89 11.55 29.65 -4.08
C GLN A 89 10.41 28.66 -3.80
N GLN A 90 10.45 27.95 -2.66
CA GLN A 90 9.47 26.91 -2.34
C GLN A 90 8.14 27.51 -1.84
N THR A 91 8.19 28.65 -1.16
CA THR A 91 7.01 29.39 -0.69
C THR A 91 6.20 29.99 -1.84
N GLN A 92 6.84 30.60 -2.84
CA GLN A 92 6.12 31.22 -3.97
C GLN A 92 5.43 30.22 -4.92
N ILE A 93 6.01 29.02 -5.12
CA ILE A 93 5.41 27.99 -5.98
C ILE A 93 4.24 27.30 -5.24
N PHE A 94 4.36 27.10 -3.94
CA PHE A 94 3.28 26.60 -3.10
C PHE A 94 2.13 27.61 -3.00
N GLU A 95 2.42 28.89 -2.78
CA GLU A 95 1.40 29.95 -2.74
C GLU A 95 0.65 30.10 -4.07
N LYS A 96 1.33 30.02 -5.21
CA LYS A 96 0.68 30.04 -6.53
C LYS A 96 -0.23 28.83 -6.76
N THR A 97 0.22 27.63 -6.36
CA THR A 97 -0.60 26.42 -6.52
C THR A 97 -1.79 26.37 -5.56
N VAL A 98 -1.66 26.92 -4.35
CA VAL A 98 -2.78 27.05 -3.41
C VAL A 98 -3.79 28.08 -3.91
N THR A 99 -3.35 29.27 -4.35
CA THR A 99 -4.25 30.32 -4.87
C THR A 99 -4.98 29.89 -6.14
N GLU A 100 -4.32 29.16 -7.05
CA GLU A 100 -4.99 28.57 -8.22
C GLU A 100 -6.06 27.54 -7.82
N LYS A 101 -5.81 26.75 -6.76
CA LYS A 101 -6.77 25.76 -6.26
C LYS A 101 -7.96 26.41 -5.55
N GLU A 102 -7.74 27.51 -4.84
CA GLU A 102 -8.81 28.31 -4.23
C GLU A 102 -9.71 28.95 -5.30
N GLN A 103 -9.12 29.52 -6.36
CA GLN A 103 -9.90 30.08 -7.48
C GLN A 103 -10.70 28.99 -8.21
N GLN A 104 -10.13 27.79 -8.38
CA GLN A 104 -10.86 26.64 -8.94
C GLN A 104 -12.02 26.21 -8.03
N LEU A 105 -11.83 26.24 -6.72
CA LEU A 105 -12.86 25.91 -5.75
C LEU A 105 -14.01 26.92 -5.80
N GLU A 106 -13.69 28.22 -5.81
CA GLU A 106 -14.69 29.29 -5.92
C GLU A 106 -15.50 29.18 -7.22
N LYS A 107 -14.84 28.87 -8.35
CA LYS A 107 -15.53 28.62 -9.61
C LYS A 107 -16.48 27.43 -9.53
N ILE A 108 -16.06 26.33 -8.92
CA ILE A 108 -16.90 25.15 -8.72
C ILE A 108 -18.13 25.48 -7.85
N ASP A 109 -17.95 26.30 -6.82
CA ASP A 109 -19.05 26.71 -5.93
C ASP A 109 -20.05 27.63 -6.65
N LEU A 110 -19.57 28.53 -7.50
CA LEU A 110 -20.42 29.36 -8.37
C LEU A 110 -21.21 28.51 -9.36
N ASP A 111 -20.54 27.60 -10.09
CA ASP A 111 -21.17 26.71 -11.05
C ASP A 111 -22.24 25.81 -10.38
N ARG A 112 -21.94 25.31 -9.17
CA ARG A 112 -22.88 24.54 -8.35
C ARG A 112 -24.11 25.37 -7.98
N THR A 113 -23.91 26.62 -7.58
CA THR A 113 -25.01 27.51 -7.21
C THR A 113 -25.91 27.81 -8.40
N GLN A 114 -25.33 28.09 -9.57
CA GLN A 114 -26.07 28.30 -10.82
C GLN A 114 -26.87 27.04 -11.21
N MET A 115 -26.26 25.86 -11.10
CA MET A 115 -26.95 24.60 -11.40
C MET A 115 -28.13 24.36 -10.44
N LEU A 116 -28.00 24.67 -9.15
CA LEU A 116 -29.09 24.56 -8.19
C LEU A 116 -30.23 25.54 -8.50
N GLU A 117 -29.91 26.78 -8.86
CA GLU A 117 -30.93 27.76 -9.27
C GLU A 117 -31.68 27.32 -10.52
N GLU A 118 -30.97 26.80 -11.52
CA GLU A 118 -31.58 26.24 -12.71
C GLU A 118 -32.52 25.09 -12.37
N LEU A 119 -32.11 24.16 -11.50
CA LEU A 119 -32.93 23.04 -11.07
C LEU A 119 -34.17 23.50 -10.31
N PHE A 120 -34.02 24.45 -9.39
CA PHE A 120 -35.14 25.01 -8.64
C PHE A 120 -36.12 25.78 -9.53
N THR A 121 -35.61 26.47 -10.55
CA THR A 121 -36.44 27.19 -11.53
C THR A 121 -37.17 26.22 -12.45
N LYS A 122 -36.48 25.18 -12.96
CA LYS A 122 -37.08 24.12 -13.80
C LYS A 122 -38.12 23.29 -13.06
N ALA A 123 -37.98 23.15 -11.73
CA ALA A 123 -38.93 22.46 -10.87
C ALA A 123 -40.05 23.36 -10.32
N GLU A 124 -40.07 24.65 -10.70
CA GLU A 124 -41.07 25.65 -10.27
C GLU A 124 -41.25 25.71 -8.75
N LEU A 125 -40.16 25.52 -7.99
CA LEU A 125 -40.22 25.52 -6.52
C LEU A 125 -40.51 26.91 -5.97
N ASN A 126 -41.26 26.97 -4.87
CA ASN A 126 -41.48 28.23 -4.16
C ASN A 126 -40.21 28.63 -3.35
N ASP A 127 -40.09 29.91 -3.00
CA ASP A 127 -38.86 30.42 -2.37
C ASP A 127 -38.59 29.80 -0.97
N LEU A 128 -39.64 29.38 -0.26
CA LEU A 128 -39.56 28.69 1.03
C LEU A 128 -38.96 27.27 0.89
N GLU A 129 -39.38 26.53 -0.13
CA GLU A 129 -38.85 25.22 -0.49
C GLU A 129 -37.40 25.33 -0.97
N LYS A 130 -37.09 26.32 -1.81
CA LYS A 130 -35.71 26.61 -2.23
C LYS A 130 -34.80 26.83 -1.04
N GLN A 131 -35.22 27.64 -0.06
CA GLN A 131 -34.42 27.88 1.14
C GLN A 131 -34.24 26.60 1.96
N THR A 132 -35.31 25.83 2.15
CA THR A 132 -35.26 24.55 2.87
C THR A 132 -34.29 23.56 2.22
N TYR A 133 -34.31 23.44 0.89
CA TYR A 133 -33.38 22.58 0.16
C TYR A 133 -31.94 23.08 0.23
N ARG A 134 -31.69 24.39 0.18
CA ARG A 134 -30.34 24.96 0.37
C ARG A 134 -29.77 24.62 1.74
N GLU A 135 -30.56 24.78 2.79
CA GLU A 135 -30.15 24.46 4.16
C GLU A 135 -29.82 22.97 4.30
N ARG A 136 -30.67 22.08 3.75
CA ARG A 136 -30.40 20.64 3.75
C ARG A 136 -29.15 20.26 2.94
N ILE A 137 -28.94 20.87 1.78
CA ILE A 137 -27.75 20.63 0.96
C ILE A 137 -26.49 21.10 1.71
N LYS A 138 -26.53 22.28 2.34
CA LYS A 138 -25.42 22.80 3.13
C LYS A 138 -25.09 21.89 4.33
N GLN A 139 -26.12 21.41 5.03
CA GLN A 139 -25.95 20.46 6.13
C GLN A 139 -25.30 19.15 5.65
N LYS A 140 -25.77 18.58 4.54
CA LYS A 140 -25.22 17.34 3.98
C LYS A 140 -23.78 17.51 3.46
N GLU A 141 -23.43 18.68 2.94
CA GLU A 141 -22.05 18.97 2.55
C GLU A 141 -21.12 19.05 3.77
N SER A 142 -21.57 19.66 4.87
CA SER A 142 -20.84 19.68 6.14
C SER A 142 -20.59 18.26 6.65
N GLU A 143 -21.65 17.43 6.74
CA GLU A 143 -21.54 16.03 7.15
C GLU A 143 -20.57 15.24 6.26
N ARG A 144 -20.59 15.50 4.94
CA ARG A 144 -19.65 14.88 4.00
C ARG A 144 -18.20 15.30 4.28
N SER A 145 -17.96 16.59 4.53
CA SER A 145 -16.63 17.11 4.85
C SER A 145 -16.06 16.46 6.10
N ASP A 146 -16.88 16.35 7.15
CA ASP A 146 -16.51 15.70 8.41
C ASP A 146 -16.15 14.22 8.18
N LEU A 147 -16.96 13.49 7.41
CA LEU A 147 -16.68 12.08 7.06
C LEU A 147 -15.39 11.91 6.24
N VAL A 148 -15.09 12.84 5.33
CA VAL A 148 -13.84 12.81 4.56
C VAL A 148 -12.64 13.03 5.49
N GLN A 149 -12.74 13.96 6.44
CA GLN A 149 -11.69 14.20 7.42
C GLN A 149 -11.47 12.98 8.31
N ASP A 150 -12.53 12.35 8.80
CA ASP A 150 -12.46 11.11 9.56
C ASP A 150 -11.81 9.98 8.76
N LEU A 151 -12.18 9.83 7.49
CA LEU A 151 -11.58 8.84 6.59
C LEU A 151 -10.07 9.09 6.43
N LEU A 152 -9.64 10.34 6.25
CA LEU A 152 -8.22 10.68 6.17
C LEU A 152 -7.47 10.31 7.45
N ILE A 153 -8.05 10.57 8.61
CA ILE A 153 -7.49 10.17 9.91
C ILE A 153 -7.37 8.64 10.01
N VAL A 154 -8.42 7.91 9.66
CA VAL A 154 -8.42 6.43 9.67
C VAL A 154 -7.40 5.86 8.70
N LYS A 155 -7.30 6.43 7.49
CA LYS A 155 -6.31 6.03 6.48
C LYS A 155 -4.88 6.28 6.98
N GLY A 156 -4.63 7.41 7.65
CA GLY A 156 -3.35 7.70 8.29
C GLY A 156 -2.99 6.66 9.36
N LYS A 157 -3.93 6.36 10.26
CA LYS A 157 -3.77 5.32 11.29
C LYS A 157 -3.49 3.94 10.69
N LEU A 158 -4.20 3.59 9.61
CA LEU A 158 -4.00 2.31 8.91
C LEU A 158 -2.62 2.24 8.23
N GLN A 159 -2.20 3.31 7.55
CA GLN A 159 -0.87 3.37 6.95
C GLN A 159 0.22 3.23 8.02
N GLN A 160 0.05 3.88 9.17
CA GLN A 160 0.97 3.75 10.29
C GLN A 160 1.01 2.31 10.83
N ALA A 161 -0.15 1.68 11.06
CA ALA A 161 -0.22 0.30 11.50
C ALA A 161 0.42 -0.68 10.49
N VAL A 162 0.28 -0.43 9.19
CA VAL A 162 0.95 -1.21 8.13
C VAL A 162 2.47 -1.02 8.17
N LEU A 163 2.96 0.21 8.41
CA LEU A 163 4.39 0.46 8.56
C LEU A 163 4.96 -0.17 9.83
N GLU A 164 4.22 -0.16 10.93
CA GLU A 164 4.60 -0.79 12.19
C GLU A 164 4.63 -2.32 12.07
N THR A 165 3.62 -2.93 11.46
CA THR A 165 3.61 -4.38 11.18
C THR A 165 4.76 -4.77 10.25
N LYS A 166 5.13 -3.93 9.26
CA LYS A 166 6.32 -4.17 8.43
C LYS A 166 7.60 -4.28 9.27
N LYS A 167 7.75 -3.53 10.38
CA LYS A 167 8.92 -3.66 11.28
C LYS A 167 9.02 -5.05 11.91
N TYR A 168 7.89 -5.70 12.23
CA TYR A 168 7.88 -7.04 12.83
C TYR A 168 8.11 -8.18 11.82
N PHE A 169 7.98 -7.91 10.51
CA PHE A 169 8.21 -8.89 9.44
C PHE A 169 9.59 -8.77 8.77
N VAL A 170 10.42 -7.80 9.14
CA VAL A 170 11.84 -7.79 8.74
C VAL A 170 12.56 -8.81 9.62
N LYS A 171 12.80 -10.01 9.08
CA LYS A 171 13.72 -10.98 9.67
C LYS A 171 15.10 -10.33 9.78
N ALA A 172 15.49 -9.98 11.00
CA ALA A 172 16.77 -9.39 11.39
C ALA A 172 17.10 -8.02 10.74
N ASP A 173 17.58 -7.08 11.54
CA ASP A 173 18.19 -5.86 11.00
C ASP A 173 19.42 -6.29 10.18
N PRO A 174 19.46 -6.03 8.86
CA PRO A 174 20.56 -6.49 8.02
C PRO A 174 21.91 -5.93 8.46
N MET A 175 21.90 -4.79 9.18
CA MET A 175 23.12 -4.21 9.76
C MET A 175 23.62 -4.97 10.99
N LYS A 176 22.74 -5.69 11.68
CA LYS A 176 23.11 -6.56 12.81
C LYS A 176 23.83 -7.82 12.32
N GLU A 177 23.49 -8.33 11.14
CA GLU A 177 24.21 -9.44 10.50
C GLU A 177 25.63 -9.02 10.10
N ILE A 178 25.79 -7.83 9.48
CA ILE A 178 27.11 -7.27 9.19
C ILE A 178 27.95 -7.10 10.47
N ALA A 179 27.38 -6.47 11.50
CA ALA A 179 28.08 -6.21 12.76
C ALA A 179 28.42 -7.48 13.55
N ALA A 180 27.76 -8.62 13.27
CA ALA A 180 28.11 -9.91 13.82
C ALA A 180 29.27 -10.58 13.07
N SER A 181 29.37 -10.34 11.76
CA SER A 181 30.41 -10.91 10.90
C SER A 181 31.73 -10.14 10.91
N ILE A 182 31.74 -8.88 11.36
CA ILE A 182 32.98 -8.10 11.51
C ILE A 182 33.58 -8.30 12.91
N GLU A 183 34.88 -8.57 12.97
CA GLU A 183 35.64 -8.65 14.23
C GLU A 183 35.64 -7.29 14.95
N SER A 184 35.27 -7.29 16.24
CA SER A 184 35.16 -6.09 17.09
C SER A 184 36.44 -5.25 17.12
N ASP A 185 37.59 -5.92 17.10
CA ASP A 185 38.91 -5.33 17.29
C ASP A 185 39.35 -4.49 16.07
N LYS A 186 38.72 -4.72 14.91
CA LYS A 186 38.96 -3.96 13.68
C LYS A 186 38.06 -2.73 13.56
N LEU A 187 37.07 -2.56 14.42
CA LEU A 187 36.03 -1.54 14.29
C LEU A 187 36.21 -0.33 15.21
N GLU A 188 36.81 -0.52 16.39
CA GLU A 188 36.94 0.55 17.40
C GLU A 188 37.90 1.69 16.97
N HIS A 189 38.77 1.44 15.98
CA HIS A 189 39.75 2.40 15.47
C HIS A 189 39.78 2.52 13.94
N ALA A 190 38.77 2.00 13.24
CA ALA A 190 38.77 1.98 11.78
C ALA A 190 38.37 3.33 11.16
N ASN A 191 39.16 3.76 10.17
CA ASN A 191 38.80 4.82 9.25
C ASN A 191 37.65 4.34 8.32
N MET A 192 36.84 5.25 7.78
CA MET A 192 35.70 4.94 6.90
C MET A 192 36.12 4.04 5.71
N ALA A 193 37.32 4.30 5.16
CA ALA A 193 37.89 3.50 4.07
C ALA A 193 38.21 2.05 4.48
N SER A 194 38.67 1.81 5.72
CA SER A 194 38.88 0.45 6.22
C SER A 194 37.57 -0.26 6.52
N LEU A 195 36.55 0.48 6.99
CA LEU A 195 35.21 -0.07 7.21
C LEU A 195 34.57 -0.52 5.89
N ASN A 196 34.69 0.28 4.83
CA ASN A 196 34.15 -0.07 3.52
C ASN A 196 34.77 -1.37 2.97
N LYS A 197 36.08 -1.56 3.13
CA LYS A 197 36.75 -2.80 2.72
C LYS A 197 36.23 -4.00 3.50
N GLU A 198 36.06 -3.87 4.81
CA GLU A 198 35.56 -4.95 5.65
C GLU A 198 34.09 -5.29 5.33
N VAL A 199 33.27 -4.27 5.11
CA VAL A 199 31.88 -4.44 4.69
C VAL A 199 31.78 -5.10 3.31
N GLN A 200 32.61 -4.70 2.35
CA GLN A 200 32.69 -5.34 1.04
C GLN A 200 33.09 -6.82 1.15
N LEU A 201 34.07 -7.14 2.01
CA LEU A 201 34.49 -8.51 2.26
C LEU A 201 33.37 -9.34 2.88
N VAL A 202 32.69 -8.81 3.89
CA VAL A 202 31.58 -9.48 4.57
C VAL A 202 30.39 -9.70 3.64
N ILE A 203 30.02 -8.69 2.84
CA ILE A 203 28.96 -8.77 1.82
C ILE A 203 29.28 -9.85 0.79
N SER A 204 30.53 -9.92 0.32
CA SER A 204 30.94 -10.85 -0.73
C SER A 204 31.12 -12.28 -0.24
N SER A 205 31.42 -12.50 1.04
CA SER A 205 31.82 -13.82 1.56
C SER A 205 30.80 -14.50 2.45
N SER A 206 29.94 -13.75 3.15
CA SER A 206 29.17 -14.30 4.29
C SER A 206 27.69 -13.95 4.31
N LEU A 207 27.24 -12.95 3.54
CA LEU A 207 25.84 -12.51 3.57
C LEU A 207 24.98 -13.22 2.51
N SER A 208 23.71 -13.45 2.86
CA SER A 208 22.72 -13.95 1.92
C SER A 208 22.34 -12.86 0.90
N GLU A 209 22.01 -13.24 -0.33
CA GLU A 209 21.57 -12.31 -1.38
C GLU A 209 20.34 -11.47 -0.95
N GLN A 210 19.49 -12.04 -0.08
CA GLN A 210 18.34 -11.35 0.49
C GLN A 210 18.75 -10.22 1.45
N THR A 211 19.78 -10.45 2.28
CA THR A 211 20.33 -9.43 3.19
C THR A 211 21.01 -8.32 2.39
N VAL A 212 21.77 -8.66 1.34
CA VAL A 212 22.43 -7.68 0.44
C VAL A 212 21.41 -6.79 -0.26
N GLN A 213 20.34 -7.37 -0.80
CA GLN A 213 19.25 -6.58 -1.39
C GLN A 213 18.54 -5.69 -0.35
N ALA A 214 18.43 -6.14 0.90
CA ALA A 214 17.85 -5.33 1.97
C ALA A 214 18.75 -4.14 2.35
N LEU A 215 20.07 -4.32 2.30
CA LEU A 215 21.05 -3.25 2.54
C LEU A 215 21.02 -2.17 1.45
N LEU A 216 20.97 -2.61 0.19
CA LEU A 216 20.84 -1.72 -0.97
C LEU A 216 19.50 -0.97 -0.94
N LYS A 217 18.38 -1.68 -0.78
CA LYS A 217 17.04 -1.06 -0.67
C LYS A 217 16.90 -0.14 0.55
N GLY A 218 17.68 -0.38 1.60
CA GLY A 218 17.72 0.41 2.82
C GLY A 218 18.61 1.66 2.73
N ASN A 219 19.30 1.90 1.61
CA ASN A 219 20.32 2.94 1.47
C ASN A 219 21.37 2.87 2.58
N TYR A 220 21.70 1.67 3.06
CA TYR A 220 22.81 1.48 4.01
C TYR A 220 24.13 1.35 3.27
N VAL A 221 24.09 0.86 2.04
CA VAL A 221 25.25 0.59 1.21
C VAL A 221 24.92 1.02 -0.22
N ASP A 222 25.89 1.55 -0.96
CA ASP A 222 25.75 1.89 -2.38
C ASP A 222 25.87 0.66 -3.30
N GLU A 223 25.73 0.87 -4.62
CA GLU A 223 25.82 -0.19 -5.63
C GLU A 223 27.20 -0.87 -5.69
N GLU A 224 28.24 -0.19 -5.19
CA GLU A 224 29.62 -0.69 -5.09
C GLU A 224 29.93 -1.30 -3.71
N TYR A 225 28.90 -1.49 -2.88
CA TYR A 225 28.98 -2.02 -1.54
C TYR A 225 29.77 -1.15 -0.53
N ASN A 226 29.91 0.16 -0.79
CA ASN A 226 30.44 1.12 0.18
C ASN A 226 29.36 1.62 1.14
N LEU A 227 29.73 1.86 2.41
CA LEU A 227 28.80 2.40 3.39
C LEU A 227 28.39 3.83 3.05
N THR A 228 27.08 4.06 3.04
CA THR A 228 26.53 5.42 3.01
C THR A 228 26.60 6.06 4.40
N ARG A 229 26.30 7.36 4.50
CA ARG A 229 26.20 8.06 5.79
C ARG A 229 25.20 7.39 6.75
N SER A 230 24.07 6.90 6.23
CA SER A 230 23.07 6.13 6.98
C SER A 230 23.58 4.75 7.39
N GLY A 231 24.30 4.07 6.50
CA GLY A 231 24.99 2.80 6.76
C GLY A 231 25.95 2.88 7.93
N TYR A 232 26.86 3.84 7.88
CA TYR A 232 27.85 4.07 8.93
C TYR A 232 27.19 4.34 10.28
N LYS A 233 26.21 5.24 10.32
CA LYS A 233 25.49 5.56 11.56
C LYS A 233 24.77 4.35 12.14
N ALA A 234 24.16 3.52 11.30
CA ALA A 234 23.48 2.31 11.73
C ALA A 234 24.47 1.27 12.28
N LEU A 235 25.61 1.08 11.61
CA LEU A 235 26.65 0.15 12.02
C LEU A 235 27.30 0.56 13.36
N VAL A 236 27.62 1.84 13.54
CA VAL A 236 28.13 2.35 14.82
C VAL A 236 27.09 2.17 15.94
N LYS A 237 25.81 2.44 15.65
CA LYS A 237 24.73 2.29 16.64
C LYS A 237 24.48 0.83 17.01
N THR A 238 24.62 -0.12 16.09
CA THR A 238 24.49 -1.55 16.41
C THR A 238 25.66 -2.05 17.23
N LEU A 239 26.87 -1.52 17.01
CA LEU A 239 28.07 -1.84 17.80
C LEU A 239 28.01 -1.28 19.23
N GLN A 240 27.54 -0.03 19.40
CA GLN A 240 27.38 0.57 20.73
C GLN A 240 26.31 -0.11 21.60
N ASN A 241 25.36 -0.81 20.98
CA ASN A 241 24.30 -1.56 21.64
C ASN A 241 24.60 -3.06 21.77
N LYS A 242 25.83 -3.49 21.45
CA LYS A 242 26.32 -4.86 21.63
C LYS A 242 26.91 -5.01 23.02
#